data_AF-A0A1H8XTN2-F1
#
_entry.id   AF-A0A1H8XTN2-F1
#
_cell.length_a   1.000
_cell.length_b   1.000
_cell.length_c   1.000
_cell.angle_alpha   90.00
_cell.angle_beta   90.00
_cell.angle_gamma   90.00
#
_symmetry.space_group_name_H-M   'P 1'
#
loop_
_entity.id
_entity.type
_entity.pdbx_description
1 polymer ?
#
loop_
_entity_poly.entity_id
_entity_poly.type
_entity_poly.pdbx_seq_one_letter_code
_entity_poly.pdbx_strand_id
1 'polypeptide(L)'
;MNWGMMTKAERDAAYNNSDAVKNSAELNAARIAASEAFRRMHPKHLDLRYGPKERNVWDLFPAKDANAPCLVFIHGGYWQRNSRDQFASLIAGVHAHGWAAALPGYTLAPDASLTEIVAEINAALDWLAANGSAHGITGKVVLSGWSAGGHLTAQCLGHKRVSAGLAVSGVFELGPIRDTYLNDKMQFTDSELATLSPLRLPMIKKPLAITYGTAELPPLVADSRALHEKRSAQHLPGPLIPVAGADHFTITHELRDADGVLTRQLLLLA
;
A
#
# COMPACT_ATOMS: atom_id res chain seq x y z
N MET A 1 15.57 17.59 -10.44
CA MET A 1 16.17 17.98 -9.14
C MET A 1 17.56 17.38 -9.04
N ASN A 2 18.56 18.14 -8.59
CA ASN A 2 19.90 17.61 -8.38
C ASN A 2 20.05 17.17 -6.91
N TRP A 3 19.71 15.90 -6.63
CA TRP A 3 19.68 15.33 -5.27
C TRP A 3 21.00 15.52 -4.51
N GLY A 4 22.13 15.36 -5.21
CA GLY A 4 23.47 15.50 -4.62
C GLY A 4 23.80 16.91 -4.14
N MET A 5 23.13 17.95 -4.66
CA MET A 5 23.32 19.35 -4.25
C MET A 5 22.39 19.80 -3.12
N MET A 6 21.37 19.01 -2.78
CA MET A 6 20.43 19.34 -1.71
C MET A 6 21.08 19.18 -0.33
N THR A 7 20.79 20.11 0.56
CA THR A 7 21.06 19.99 1.99
C THR A 7 20.24 18.86 2.62
N LYS A 8 20.65 18.39 3.80
CA LYS A 8 19.89 17.37 4.55
C LYS A 8 18.44 17.80 4.82
N ALA A 9 18.24 19.06 5.19
CA ALA A 9 16.90 19.60 5.46
C ALA A 9 16.00 19.61 4.21
N GLU A 10 16.55 19.95 3.04
CA GLU A 10 15.80 19.89 1.77
C GLU A 10 15.44 18.46 1.40
N ARG A 11 16.35 17.49 1.60
CA ARG A 11 16.08 16.06 1.38
C ARG A 11 15.01 15.53 2.32
N ASP A 12 15.04 15.95 3.58
CA ASP A 12 14.03 15.60 4.58
C ASP A 12 12.65 16.15 4.20
N ALA A 13 12.59 17.43 3.80
CA ALA A 13 11.36 18.07 3.35
C ALA A 13 10.76 17.38 2.11
N ALA A 14 11.60 16.89 1.20
CA ALA A 14 11.17 16.20 -0.02
C ALA A 14 10.39 14.89 0.23
N TYR A 15 10.50 14.31 1.45
CA TYR A 15 9.76 13.12 1.88
C TYR A 15 8.89 13.36 3.13
N ASN A 16 8.71 14.61 3.56
CA ASN A 16 7.87 14.94 4.71
C ASN A 16 6.44 15.29 4.30
N ASN A 17 5.67 14.27 3.92
CA ASN A 17 4.27 14.45 3.50
C ASN A 17 3.41 15.13 4.57
N SER A 18 3.63 14.83 5.86
CA SER A 18 2.82 15.40 6.95
C SER A 18 3.04 16.91 7.12
N ASP A 19 4.25 17.39 6.88
CA ASP A 19 4.56 18.83 6.91
C ASP A 19 4.08 19.53 5.63
N ALA A 20 4.18 18.86 4.48
CA ALA A 20 3.68 19.36 3.20
C ALA A 20 2.15 19.54 3.18
N VAL A 21 1.41 18.69 3.91
CA VAL A 21 -0.05 18.73 4.01
C VAL A 21 -0.45 19.21 5.41
N LYS A 22 -0.71 20.53 5.54
CA LYS A 22 -0.90 21.22 6.83
C LYS A 22 -1.99 20.60 7.72
N ASN A 23 -3.06 20.06 7.14
CA ASN A 23 -4.16 19.40 7.87
C ASN A 23 -4.02 17.86 7.93
N SER A 24 -2.83 17.31 7.68
CA SER A 24 -2.59 15.85 7.68
C SER A 24 -2.97 15.18 9.00
N ALA A 25 -2.82 15.87 10.14
CA ALA A 25 -3.24 15.36 11.44
C ALA A 25 -4.76 15.15 11.52
N GLU A 26 -5.55 16.12 11.04
CA GLU A 26 -7.01 16.04 11.00
C GLU A 26 -7.49 14.94 10.05
N LEU A 27 -6.88 14.86 8.86
CA LEU A 27 -7.18 13.81 7.88
C LEU A 27 -6.90 12.41 8.43
N ASN A 28 -5.78 12.24 9.15
CA ASN A 28 -5.45 10.99 9.82
C ASN A 28 -6.46 10.65 10.93
N ALA A 29 -6.80 11.60 11.79
CA ALA A 29 -7.79 11.40 12.85
C ALA A 29 -9.16 10.98 12.27
N ALA A 30 -9.62 11.67 11.21
CA ALA A 30 -10.86 11.34 10.52
C ALA A 30 -10.82 9.92 9.91
N ARG A 31 -9.71 9.53 9.28
CA ARG A 31 -9.51 8.18 8.74
C ARG A 31 -9.54 7.13 9.86
N ILE A 32 -8.85 7.37 10.98
CA ILE A 32 -8.80 6.44 12.12
C ILE A 32 -10.21 6.24 12.68
N ALA A 33 -10.93 7.33 12.98
CA ALA A 33 -12.30 7.26 13.52
C ALA A 33 -13.25 6.52 12.58
N ALA A 34 -13.16 6.76 11.27
CA ALA A 34 -13.95 6.05 10.27
C ALA A 34 -13.59 4.55 10.19
N SER A 35 -12.31 4.20 10.31
CA SER A 35 -11.86 2.80 10.30
C SER A 35 -12.30 2.05 11.56
N GLU A 36 -12.25 2.69 12.72
CA GLU A 36 -12.81 2.11 13.94
C GLU A 36 -14.31 1.86 13.82
N ALA A 37 -15.07 2.82 13.26
CA ALA A 37 -16.50 2.65 13.01
C ALA A 37 -16.76 1.48 12.06
N PHE A 38 -15.98 1.36 10.97
CA PHE A 38 -16.07 0.24 10.04
C PHE A 38 -15.81 -1.10 10.74
N ARG A 39 -14.73 -1.21 11.53
CA ARG A 39 -14.42 -2.44 12.29
C ARG A 39 -15.53 -2.80 13.28
N ARG A 40 -16.12 -1.82 13.98
CA ARG A 40 -17.26 -2.06 14.89
C ARG A 40 -18.49 -2.63 14.17
N MET A 41 -18.74 -2.21 12.93
CA MET A 41 -19.85 -2.76 12.12
C MET A 41 -19.55 -4.16 11.58
N HIS A 42 -18.27 -4.56 11.51
CA HIS A 42 -17.83 -5.83 10.93
C HIS A 42 -16.85 -6.59 11.85
N PRO A 43 -17.26 -7.03 13.06
CA PRO A 43 -16.33 -7.53 14.08
C PRO A 43 -15.89 -8.99 13.90
N LYS A 44 -16.38 -9.70 12.88
CA LYS A 44 -16.37 -11.18 12.85
C LYS A 44 -14.97 -11.81 12.74
N HIS A 45 -14.07 -11.23 11.95
CA HIS A 45 -12.77 -11.81 11.62
C HIS A 45 -11.63 -10.80 11.81
N LEU A 46 -11.62 -10.15 12.97
CA LEU A 46 -10.56 -9.22 13.35
C LEU A 46 -9.44 -9.94 14.11
N ASP A 47 -8.22 -9.42 14.01
CA ASP A 47 -7.06 -9.85 14.79
C ASP A 47 -6.67 -11.34 14.61
N LEU A 48 -6.91 -11.89 13.41
CA LEU A 48 -6.57 -13.28 13.07
C LEU A 48 -5.07 -13.46 12.82
N ARG A 49 -4.41 -14.27 13.63
CA ARG A 49 -2.95 -14.47 13.56
C ARG A 49 -2.52 -15.24 12.30
N TYR A 50 -1.56 -14.70 11.55
CA TYR A 50 -0.89 -15.40 10.44
C TYR A 50 0.56 -15.77 10.73
N GLY A 51 1.17 -15.17 11.76
CA GLY A 51 2.58 -15.34 12.07
C GLY A 51 2.90 -15.12 13.55
N PRO A 52 4.18 -15.31 13.94
CA PRO A 52 4.58 -15.38 15.34
C PRO A 52 4.66 -14.00 16.02
N LYS A 53 4.92 -12.91 15.28
CA LYS A 53 5.09 -11.59 15.88
C LYS A 53 3.74 -10.98 16.24
N GLU A 54 3.74 -10.05 17.20
CA GLU A 54 2.53 -9.38 17.71
C GLU A 54 1.66 -8.82 16.58
N ARG A 55 2.30 -8.16 15.60
CA ARG A 55 1.65 -7.47 14.49
C ARG A 55 1.31 -8.39 13.30
N ASN A 56 1.65 -9.68 13.37
CA ASN A 56 1.33 -10.66 12.32
C ASN A 56 -0.12 -11.16 12.43
N VAL A 57 -1.04 -10.23 12.19
CA VAL A 57 -2.49 -10.44 12.30
C VAL A 57 -3.21 -9.83 11.11
N TRP A 58 -4.36 -10.40 10.77
CA TRP A 58 -5.29 -9.98 9.72
C TRP A 58 -6.55 -9.38 10.32
N ASP A 59 -7.11 -8.39 9.63
CA ASP A 59 -8.55 -8.15 9.67
C ASP A 59 -9.14 -8.61 8.33
N LEU A 60 -10.14 -9.49 8.37
CA LEU A 60 -10.84 -10.01 7.19
C LEU A 60 -12.29 -9.55 7.17
N PHE A 61 -12.75 -9.12 6.01
CA PHE A 61 -14.10 -8.63 5.74
C PHE A 61 -14.65 -9.43 4.55
N PRO A 62 -15.16 -10.65 4.78
CA PRO A 62 -15.68 -11.46 3.68
C PRO A 62 -16.92 -10.84 3.06
N ALA A 63 -17.08 -11.06 1.75
CA ALA A 63 -18.29 -10.72 1.02
C ALA A 63 -19.43 -11.71 1.31
N LYS A 64 -20.64 -11.38 0.82
CA LYS A 64 -21.77 -12.32 0.83
C LYS A 64 -21.49 -13.54 -0.05
N ASP A 65 -20.88 -13.33 -1.21
CA ASP A 65 -20.38 -14.38 -2.09
C ASP A 65 -18.90 -14.60 -1.83
N ALA A 66 -18.53 -15.81 -1.40
CA ALA A 66 -17.13 -16.16 -1.13
C ALA A 66 -16.23 -16.07 -2.38
N ASN A 67 -16.82 -16.24 -3.57
CA ASN A 67 -16.11 -16.17 -4.85
C ASN A 67 -15.92 -14.72 -5.35
N ALA A 68 -16.54 -13.74 -4.69
CA ALA A 68 -16.33 -12.34 -5.01
C ALA A 68 -14.83 -11.98 -4.90
N PRO A 69 -14.32 -11.05 -5.72
CA PRO A 69 -12.93 -10.63 -5.62
C PRO A 69 -12.61 -10.06 -4.23
N CYS A 70 -11.35 -10.22 -3.82
CA CYS A 70 -10.85 -9.76 -2.53
C CYS A 70 -9.79 -8.69 -2.73
N LEU A 71 -10.00 -7.52 -2.13
CA LEU A 71 -8.96 -6.51 -2.00
C LEU A 71 -8.10 -6.81 -0.77
N VAL A 72 -6.82 -7.12 -0.99
CA VAL A 72 -5.83 -7.08 0.09
C VAL A 72 -5.24 -5.68 0.14
N PHE A 73 -5.48 -4.94 1.23
CA PHE A 73 -5.00 -3.56 1.38
C PHE A 73 -3.88 -3.45 2.43
N ILE A 74 -2.69 -3.02 2.00
CA ILE A 74 -1.51 -2.81 2.85
C ILE A 74 -1.41 -1.34 3.23
N HIS A 75 -1.29 -1.07 4.53
CA HIS A 75 -1.22 0.30 5.04
C HIS A 75 0.10 1.01 4.73
N GLY A 76 0.07 2.34 4.83
CA GLY A 76 1.26 3.20 4.70
C GLY A 76 1.88 3.58 6.04
N GLY A 77 2.87 4.49 6.02
CA GLY A 77 3.55 4.99 7.22
C GLY A 77 5.06 4.79 7.23
N TYR A 78 5.71 4.83 6.05
CA TYR A 78 7.16 4.65 5.90
C TYR A 78 7.72 3.40 6.60
N TRP A 79 6.93 2.31 6.64
CA TRP A 79 7.29 1.05 7.32
C TRP A 79 7.60 1.19 8.83
N GLN A 80 7.35 2.37 9.42
CA GLN A 80 7.77 2.76 10.76
C GLN A 80 6.61 3.22 11.65
N ARG A 81 5.41 3.37 11.08
CA ARG A 81 4.23 3.93 11.73
C ARG A 81 2.94 3.25 11.30
N ASN A 82 1.90 3.58 12.06
CA ASN A 82 0.51 3.17 11.88
C ASN A 82 0.26 1.67 12.11
N SER A 83 -0.99 1.26 11.93
CA SER A 83 -1.42 -0.14 12.02
C SER A 83 -2.63 -0.36 11.10
N ARG A 84 -2.83 -1.61 10.69
CA ARG A 84 -3.86 -1.99 9.72
C ARG A 84 -5.28 -1.53 10.09
N ASP A 85 -5.61 -1.55 11.38
CA ASP A 85 -6.91 -1.21 11.94
C ASP A 85 -7.27 0.27 11.71
N GLN A 86 -6.27 1.13 11.53
CA GLN A 86 -6.46 2.54 11.22
C GLN A 86 -6.92 2.76 9.76
N PHE A 87 -6.86 1.75 8.90
CA PHE A 87 -7.14 1.86 7.46
C PHE A 87 -8.36 1.07 6.99
N ALA A 88 -9.10 0.41 7.89
CA ALA A 88 -10.29 -0.37 7.52
C ALA A 88 -11.37 0.45 6.78
N SER A 89 -11.44 1.78 6.95
CA SER A 89 -12.36 2.59 6.14
C SER A 89 -11.99 2.66 4.66
N LEU A 90 -10.72 2.44 4.29
CA LEU A 90 -10.24 2.54 2.91
C LEU A 90 -10.71 1.38 2.02
N ILE A 91 -11.24 0.31 2.60
CA ILE A 91 -11.84 -0.79 1.83
C ILE A 91 -13.35 -0.59 1.60
N ALA A 92 -13.95 0.47 2.14
CA ALA A 92 -15.38 0.71 2.08
C ALA A 92 -15.91 0.83 0.64
N GLY A 93 -15.14 1.43 -0.27
CA GLY A 93 -15.54 1.59 -1.66
C GLY A 93 -15.78 0.24 -2.34
N VAL A 94 -14.80 -0.66 -2.32
CA VAL A 94 -14.96 -2.02 -2.91
C VAL A 94 -15.96 -2.87 -2.13
N HIS A 95 -16.05 -2.70 -0.80
CA HIS A 95 -17.01 -3.43 0.02
C HIS A 95 -18.46 -3.09 -0.34
N ALA A 96 -18.74 -1.83 -0.69
CA ALA A 96 -20.04 -1.40 -1.21
C ALA A 96 -20.41 -2.08 -2.54
N HIS A 97 -19.41 -2.48 -3.34
CA HIS A 97 -19.57 -3.26 -4.57
C HIS A 97 -19.56 -4.78 -4.33
N GLY A 98 -19.70 -5.22 -3.08
CA GLY A 98 -19.82 -6.64 -2.72
C GLY A 98 -18.51 -7.41 -2.75
N TRP A 99 -17.35 -6.73 -2.77
CA TRP A 99 -16.06 -7.39 -2.66
C TRP A 99 -15.74 -7.80 -1.23
N ALA A 100 -14.96 -8.87 -1.12
CA ALA A 100 -14.26 -9.17 0.12
C ALA A 100 -13.08 -8.19 0.29
N ALA A 101 -12.62 -8.02 1.51
CA ALA A 101 -11.41 -7.26 1.77
C ALA A 101 -10.62 -7.85 2.93
N ALA A 102 -9.31 -7.61 2.93
CA ALA A 102 -8.40 -8.14 3.93
C ALA A 102 -7.27 -7.13 4.17
N LEU A 103 -6.94 -6.86 5.43
CA LEU A 103 -5.85 -5.96 5.81
C LEU A 103 -4.83 -6.72 6.63
N PRO A 104 -3.57 -6.89 6.16
CA PRO A 104 -2.52 -7.50 6.96
C PRO A 104 -1.83 -6.44 7.83
N GLY A 105 -1.51 -6.81 9.06
CA GLY A 105 -0.51 -6.13 9.86
C GLY A 105 0.89 -6.60 9.51
N TYR A 106 1.90 -5.78 9.79
CA TYR A 106 3.32 -6.13 9.67
C TYR A 106 4.10 -5.38 10.75
N THR A 107 5.26 -5.93 11.13
CA THR A 107 6.17 -5.34 12.10
C THR A 107 6.75 -4.04 11.58
N LEU A 108 7.04 -3.08 12.45
CA LEU A 108 7.56 -1.77 12.05
C LEU A 108 9.06 -1.68 12.33
N ALA A 109 9.77 -0.88 11.54
CA ALA A 109 11.12 -0.49 11.89
C ALA A 109 11.13 0.41 13.15
N PRO A 110 12.14 0.27 14.04
CA PRO A 110 13.37 -0.51 13.86
C PRO A 110 13.26 -1.99 14.29
N ASP A 111 12.11 -2.47 14.76
CA ASP A 111 11.94 -3.85 15.25
C ASP A 111 11.98 -4.90 14.12
N ALA A 112 11.83 -4.45 12.87
CA ALA A 112 12.05 -5.25 11.67
C ALA A 112 12.73 -4.42 10.58
N SER A 113 13.66 -5.05 9.87
CA SER A 113 14.23 -4.55 8.61
C SER A 113 13.18 -4.54 7.49
N LEU A 114 13.43 -3.82 6.38
CA LEU A 114 12.50 -3.84 5.25
C LEU A 114 12.42 -5.24 4.62
N THR A 115 13.54 -5.98 4.64
CA THR A 115 13.58 -7.39 4.22
C THR A 115 12.58 -8.24 4.98
N GLU A 116 12.55 -8.13 6.31
CA GLU A 116 11.60 -8.87 7.16
C GLU A 116 10.17 -8.41 6.93
N ILE A 117 9.92 -7.11 6.76
CA ILE A 117 8.58 -6.59 6.47
C ILE A 117 8.02 -7.16 5.17
N VAL A 118 8.83 -7.20 4.11
CA VAL A 118 8.44 -7.82 2.82
C VAL A 118 8.20 -9.32 2.99
N ALA A 119 9.00 -10.01 3.79
CA ALA A 119 8.79 -11.43 4.09
C ALA A 119 7.48 -11.67 4.86
N GLU A 120 7.14 -10.81 5.83
CA GLU A 120 5.90 -10.87 6.58
C GLU A 120 4.66 -10.69 5.70
N ILE A 121 4.69 -9.77 4.72
CA ILE A 121 3.60 -9.60 3.76
C ILE A 121 3.43 -10.84 2.88
N ASN A 122 4.53 -11.45 2.40
CA ASN A 122 4.45 -12.70 1.65
C ASN A 122 3.88 -13.84 2.52
N ALA A 123 4.33 -13.97 3.77
CA ALA A 123 3.78 -14.94 4.72
C ALA A 123 2.29 -14.73 4.99
N ALA A 124 1.85 -13.47 5.08
CA ALA A 124 0.44 -13.13 5.22
C ALA A 124 -0.36 -13.60 4.00
N LEU A 125 0.15 -13.37 2.79
CA LEU A 125 -0.50 -13.80 1.54
C LEU A 125 -0.52 -15.33 1.37
N ASP A 126 0.53 -16.03 1.82
CA ASP A 126 0.56 -17.49 1.91
C ASP A 126 -0.50 -18.01 2.88
N TRP A 127 -0.63 -17.38 4.05
CA TRP A 127 -1.68 -17.70 5.02
C TRP A 127 -3.07 -17.50 4.41
N LEU A 128 -3.31 -16.40 3.69
CA LEU A 128 -4.59 -16.14 3.04
C LEU A 128 -4.88 -17.16 1.93
N ALA A 129 -3.86 -17.64 1.22
CA ALA A 129 -4.01 -18.70 0.23
C ALA A 129 -4.43 -20.03 0.87
N ALA A 130 -3.88 -20.36 2.05
CA ALA A 130 -4.17 -21.61 2.75
C ALA A 130 -5.48 -21.58 3.54
N ASN A 131 -5.84 -20.44 4.14
CA ASN A 131 -6.91 -20.32 5.12
C ASN A 131 -8.10 -19.48 4.64
N GLY A 132 -7.96 -18.72 3.55
CA GLY A 132 -9.00 -17.78 3.09
C GLY A 132 -10.36 -18.43 2.85
N SER A 133 -10.38 -19.67 2.33
CA SER A 133 -11.63 -20.42 2.10
C SER A 133 -12.42 -20.67 3.38
N ALA A 134 -11.76 -21.00 4.49
CA ALA A 134 -12.39 -21.18 5.80
C ALA A 134 -12.99 -19.87 6.35
N HIS A 135 -12.56 -18.73 5.82
CA HIS A 135 -13.05 -17.39 6.17
C HIS A 135 -13.95 -16.78 5.08
N GLY A 136 -14.39 -17.54 4.08
CA GLY A 136 -15.28 -17.06 3.03
C GLY A 136 -14.60 -16.17 1.99
N ILE A 137 -13.31 -16.39 1.73
CA ILE A 137 -12.51 -15.66 0.73
C ILE A 137 -11.86 -16.66 -0.22
N THR A 138 -12.55 -16.95 -1.33
CA THR A 138 -12.06 -17.86 -2.39
C THR A 138 -11.79 -17.14 -3.71
N GLY A 139 -12.32 -15.93 -3.89
CA GLY A 139 -12.15 -15.15 -5.11
C GLY A 139 -10.72 -14.69 -5.41
N LYS A 140 -10.55 -14.09 -6.59
CA LYS A 140 -9.27 -13.49 -7.04
C LYS A 140 -8.82 -12.41 -6.05
N VAL A 141 -7.51 -12.33 -5.79
CA VAL A 141 -6.96 -11.28 -4.92
C VAL A 141 -6.33 -10.18 -5.77
N VAL A 142 -6.80 -8.96 -5.53
CA VAL A 142 -6.17 -7.73 -6.00
C VAL A 142 -5.41 -7.13 -4.83
N LEU A 143 -4.10 -6.90 -5.00
CA LEU A 143 -3.25 -6.32 -3.97
C LEU A 143 -3.20 -4.80 -4.14
N SER A 144 -3.44 -4.06 -3.08
CA SER A 144 -3.29 -2.61 -3.08
C SER A 144 -2.66 -2.14 -1.79
N GLY A 145 -2.14 -0.93 -1.82
CA GLY A 145 -1.63 -0.28 -0.63
C GLY A 145 -1.24 1.15 -0.91
N TRP A 146 -1.14 1.91 0.16
CA TRP A 146 -0.87 3.34 0.13
C TRP A 146 0.53 3.67 0.67
N SER A 147 1.27 4.54 -0.01
CA SER A 147 2.59 5.00 0.43
C SER A 147 3.58 3.83 0.55
N ALA A 148 4.11 3.56 1.74
CA ALA A 148 4.86 2.33 2.04
C ALA A 148 4.09 1.04 1.67
N GLY A 149 2.77 1.02 1.76
CA GLY A 149 1.94 -0.09 1.28
C GLY A 149 1.87 -0.17 -0.25
N GLY A 150 2.01 0.95 -0.96
CA GLY A 150 2.13 0.98 -2.42
C GLY A 150 3.46 0.39 -2.88
N HIS A 151 4.55 0.69 -2.15
CA HIS A 151 5.83 -0.01 -2.29
C HIS A 151 5.67 -1.53 -2.10
N LEU A 152 5.07 -1.96 -0.98
CA LEU A 152 4.86 -3.37 -0.67
C LEU A 152 3.96 -4.06 -1.70
N THR A 153 2.99 -3.35 -2.27
CA THR A 153 2.15 -3.85 -3.37
C THR A 153 3.00 -4.17 -4.61
N ALA A 154 3.90 -3.25 -4.99
CA ALA A 154 4.80 -3.48 -6.12
C ALA A 154 5.79 -4.63 -5.85
N GLN A 155 6.33 -4.70 -4.63
CA GLN A 155 7.25 -5.77 -4.20
C GLN A 155 6.58 -7.16 -4.21
N CYS A 156 5.36 -7.26 -3.69
CA CYS A 156 4.68 -8.53 -3.52
C CYS A 156 3.76 -8.90 -4.70
N LEU A 157 3.75 -8.12 -5.79
CA LEU A 157 2.91 -8.39 -6.97
C LEU A 157 3.15 -9.79 -7.54
N GLY A 158 4.40 -10.27 -7.50
CA GLY A 158 4.79 -11.59 -7.98
C GLY A 158 4.13 -12.76 -7.24
N HIS A 159 3.62 -12.56 -6.02
CA HIS A 159 3.09 -13.62 -5.18
C HIS A 159 1.95 -14.41 -5.84
N LYS A 160 1.95 -15.75 -5.72
CA LYS A 160 1.00 -16.66 -6.41
C LYS A 160 -0.48 -16.35 -6.15
N ARG A 161 -0.81 -15.88 -4.94
CA ARG A 161 -2.18 -15.53 -4.53
C ARG A 161 -2.71 -14.27 -5.22
N VAL A 162 -1.81 -13.38 -5.67
CA VAL A 162 -2.13 -12.06 -6.23
C VAL A 162 -2.34 -12.17 -7.73
N SER A 163 -3.49 -11.69 -8.22
CA SER A 163 -3.85 -11.67 -9.63
C SER A 163 -3.48 -10.34 -10.31
N ALA A 164 -3.63 -9.23 -9.60
CA ALA A 164 -3.37 -7.87 -10.07
C ALA A 164 -3.06 -6.94 -8.89
N GLY A 165 -2.67 -5.70 -9.15
CA GLY A 165 -2.56 -4.71 -8.09
C GLY A 165 -2.80 -3.25 -8.46
N LEU A 166 -2.98 -2.43 -7.42
CA LEU A 166 -3.07 -0.97 -7.48
C LEU A 166 -2.11 -0.38 -6.45
N ALA A 167 -0.99 0.20 -6.90
CA ALA A 167 -0.04 0.86 -6.01
C ALA A 167 -0.37 2.35 -5.91
N VAL A 168 -0.72 2.81 -4.70
CA VAL A 168 -1.18 4.19 -4.45
C VAL A 168 -0.07 4.99 -3.79
N SER A 169 0.39 6.05 -4.45
CA SER A 169 1.37 7.02 -3.94
C SER A 169 2.64 6.36 -3.39
N GLY A 170 3.10 5.29 -4.05
CA GLY A 170 4.18 4.46 -3.55
C GLY A 170 5.56 5.09 -3.67
N VAL A 171 6.48 4.65 -2.82
CA VAL A 171 7.92 4.89 -3.01
C VAL A 171 8.49 3.70 -3.76
N PHE A 172 9.12 3.94 -4.91
CA PHE A 172 9.62 2.89 -5.78
C PHE A 172 11.15 2.91 -5.95
N GLU A 173 11.82 3.95 -5.48
CA GLU A 173 13.28 4.05 -5.38
C GLU A 173 13.70 4.44 -3.95
N LEU A 174 14.41 3.54 -3.26
CA LEU A 174 14.77 3.73 -1.84
C LEU A 174 16.06 4.52 -1.62
N GLY A 175 16.90 4.66 -2.65
CA GLY A 175 18.20 5.35 -2.57
C GLY A 175 18.10 6.74 -1.95
N PRO A 176 17.24 7.64 -2.48
CA PRO A 176 17.02 8.96 -1.89
C PRO A 176 16.55 8.90 -0.44
N ILE A 177 15.69 7.96 -0.06
CA ILE A 177 15.20 7.85 1.33
C ILE A 177 16.35 7.61 2.31
N ARG A 178 17.40 6.89 1.91
CA ARG A 178 18.56 6.62 2.76
C ARG A 178 19.27 7.89 3.24
N ASP A 179 19.16 8.97 2.47
CA ASP A 179 19.76 10.27 2.79
C ASP A 179 18.83 11.17 3.63
N THR A 180 17.70 10.65 4.11
CA THR A 180 16.70 11.39 4.90
C THR A 180 16.62 10.86 6.34
N TYR A 181 15.90 11.60 7.20
CA TYR A 181 15.63 11.22 8.59
C TYR A 181 14.89 9.88 8.70
N LEU A 182 14.20 9.44 7.64
CA LEU A 182 13.51 8.16 7.61
C LEU A 182 14.48 6.98 7.76
N ASN A 183 15.74 7.17 7.39
CA ASN A 183 16.75 6.13 7.49
C ASN A 183 17.28 5.92 8.92
N ASP A 184 16.98 6.82 9.86
CA ASP A 184 17.39 6.69 11.25
C ASP A 184 16.82 5.40 11.89
N LYS A 185 15.58 5.03 11.53
CA LYS A 185 14.98 3.75 11.93
C LYS A 185 15.13 2.63 10.90
N MET A 186 15.08 2.96 9.60
CA MET A 186 15.11 1.92 8.56
C MET A 186 16.49 1.28 8.41
N GLN A 187 17.55 2.07 8.60
CA GLN A 187 18.94 1.63 8.46
C GLN A 187 19.19 0.78 7.21
N PHE A 188 18.71 1.24 6.04
CA PHE A 188 18.77 0.46 4.80
C PHE A 188 20.19 -0.01 4.50
N THR A 189 20.32 -1.29 4.16
CA THR A 189 21.56 -1.85 3.61
C THR A 189 21.65 -1.64 2.10
N ASP A 190 22.85 -1.74 1.52
CA ASP A 190 23.02 -1.69 0.05
C ASP A 190 22.23 -2.80 -0.65
N SER A 191 22.17 -3.98 -0.01
CA SER A 191 21.37 -5.12 -0.46
C SER A 191 19.89 -4.77 -0.52
N GLU A 192 19.33 -4.15 0.53
CA GLU A 192 17.92 -3.73 0.55
C GLU A 192 17.64 -2.66 -0.50
N LEU A 193 18.54 -1.68 -0.69
CA LEU A 193 18.35 -0.72 -1.77
C LEU A 193 18.29 -1.42 -3.14
N ALA A 194 19.18 -2.37 -3.40
CA ALA A 194 19.25 -3.09 -4.68
C ALA A 194 18.05 -4.04 -4.90
N THR A 195 17.60 -4.72 -3.85
CA THR A 195 16.60 -5.79 -3.95
C THR A 195 15.19 -5.36 -3.58
N LEU A 196 15.03 -4.24 -2.87
CA LEU A 196 13.73 -3.77 -2.38
C LEU A 196 13.33 -2.41 -2.97
N SER A 197 14.05 -1.87 -3.96
CA SER A 197 13.58 -0.75 -4.79
C SER A 197 12.88 -1.27 -6.05
N PRO A 198 11.54 -1.22 -6.18
CA PRO A 198 10.84 -1.70 -7.38
C PRO A 198 11.41 -1.16 -8.70
N LEU A 199 11.91 0.08 -8.72
CA LEU A 199 12.54 0.69 -9.89
C LEU A 199 13.85 0.01 -10.33
N ARG A 200 14.51 -0.76 -9.45
CA ARG A 200 15.75 -1.50 -9.73
C ARG A 200 15.52 -2.95 -10.13
N LEU A 201 14.30 -3.47 -9.94
CA LEU A 201 13.99 -4.88 -10.16
C LEU A 201 13.50 -5.18 -11.59
N PRO A 202 13.55 -6.46 -12.03
CA PRO A 202 12.80 -6.93 -13.19
C PRO A 202 11.29 -6.71 -13.00
N MET A 203 10.57 -6.39 -14.07
CA MET A 203 9.13 -6.13 -13.99
C MET A 203 8.31 -7.41 -13.97
N ILE A 204 7.38 -7.50 -13.01
CA ILE A 204 6.43 -8.61 -12.90
C ILE A 204 5.32 -8.45 -13.95
N LYS A 205 5.07 -9.54 -14.70
CA LYS A 205 4.09 -9.64 -15.79
C LYS A 205 2.65 -9.89 -15.29
N LYS A 206 2.20 -9.08 -14.34
CA LYS A 206 0.80 -9.02 -13.89
C LYS A 206 0.27 -7.60 -14.02
N PRO A 207 -1.06 -7.39 -14.16
CA PRO A 207 -1.64 -6.06 -14.15
C PRO A 207 -1.27 -5.28 -12.88
N LEU A 208 -0.78 -4.05 -13.07
CA LEU A 208 -0.48 -3.13 -11.97
C LEU A 208 -0.87 -1.72 -12.38
N ALA A 209 -1.98 -1.23 -11.83
CA ALA A 209 -2.31 0.18 -11.88
C ALA A 209 -1.39 0.94 -10.90
N ILE A 210 -0.89 2.10 -11.31
CA ILE A 210 -0.04 2.97 -10.49
C ILE A 210 -0.72 4.32 -10.41
N THR A 211 -0.88 4.88 -9.21
CA THR A 211 -1.58 6.14 -9.01
C THR A 211 -0.84 7.06 -8.06
N TYR A 212 -1.02 8.36 -8.26
CA TYR A 212 -0.47 9.43 -7.42
C TYR A 212 -1.39 10.65 -7.48
N GLY A 213 -1.40 11.44 -6.41
CA GLY A 213 -2.07 12.74 -6.36
C GLY A 213 -1.23 13.79 -7.06
N THR A 214 -1.84 14.64 -7.88
CA THR A 214 -1.08 15.65 -8.63
C THR A 214 -0.52 16.78 -7.77
N ALA A 215 -0.99 16.91 -6.52
CA ALA A 215 -0.49 17.87 -5.53
C ALA A 215 0.44 17.21 -4.49
N GLU A 216 0.94 15.99 -4.76
CA GLU A 216 1.93 15.33 -3.91
C GLU A 216 3.34 15.96 -4.01
N LEU A 217 4.18 15.62 -3.03
CA LEU A 217 5.60 15.95 -3.07
C LEU A 217 6.24 15.37 -4.35
N PRO A 218 7.12 16.15 -5.02
CA PRO A 218 7.63 15.76 -6.34
C PRO A 218 8.31 14.38 -6.43
N PRO A 219 9.05 13.88 -5.42
CA PRO A 219 9.63 12.54 -5.50
C PRO A 219 8.59 11.42 -5.65
N LEU A 220 7.42 11.54 -5.00
CA LEU A 220 6.36 10.52 -5.08
C LEU A 220 5.70 10.50 -6.48
N VAL A 221 5.52 11.69 -7.06
CA VAL A 221 5.04 11.85 -8.44
C VAL A 221 6.07 11.27 -9.43
N ALA A 222 7.34 11.57 -9.23
CA ALA A 222 8.44 11.11 -10.08
C ALA A 222 8.57 9.57 -10.03
N ASP A 223 8.58 8.98 -8.84
CA ASP A 223 8.64 7.52 -8.66
C ASP A 223 7.48 6.82 -9.36
N SER A 224 6.25 7.31 -9.18
CA SER A 224 5.06 6.73 -9.79
C SER A 224 5.11 6.76 -11.32
N ARG A 225 5.56 7.88 -11.89
CA ARG A 225 5.75 8.02 -13.33
C ARG A 225 6.86 7.10 -13.85
N ALA A 226 8.01 7.06 -13.18
CA ALA A 226 9.15 6.26 -13.58
C ALA A 226 8.84 4.76 -13.54
N LEU A 227 8.14 4.28 -12.51
CA LEU A 227 7.77 2.87 -12.42
C LEU A 227 6.80 2.49 -13.54
N HIS A 228 5.81 3.32 -13.82
CA HIS A 228 4.91 3.10 -14.93
C HIS A 228 5.63 3.14 -16.28
N GLU A 229 6.51 4.12 -16.51
CA GLU A 229 7.30 4.23 -17.74
C GLU A 229 8.12 2.95 -17.99
N LYS A 230 8.83 2.45 -16.96
CA LYS A 230 9.60 1.21 -17.03
C LYS A 230 8.72 0.00 -17.41
N ARG A 231 7.50 -0.07 -16.86
CA ARG A 231 6.51 -1.12 -17.18
C ARG A 231 5.94 -0.99 -18.59
N SER A 232 5.60 0.23 -18.98
CA SER A 232 5.03 0.56 -20.30
C SER A 232 6.02 0.27 -21.42
N ALA A 233 7.31 0.53 -21.21
CA ALA A 233 8.38 0.19 -22.15
C ALA A 233 8.47 -1.33 -22.43
N GLN A 234 7.89 -2.16 -21.56
CA GLN A 234 7.80 -3.62 -21.71
C GLN A 234 6.38 -4.10 -22.07
N HIS A 235 5.48 -3.18 -22.44
CA HIS A 235 4.08 -3.45 -22.79
C HIS A 235 3.30 -4.20 -21.69
N LEU A 236 3.62 -3.96 -20.42
CA LEU A 236 2.93 -4.61 -19.31
C LEU A 236 1.60 -3.91 -18.97
N PRO A 237 0.56 -4.65 -18.59
CA PRO A 237 -0.76 -4.08 -18.32
C PRO A 237 -0.82 -3.26 -17.02
N GLY A 238 -1.72 -2.27 -17.04
CA GLY A 238 -2.07 -1.42 -15.89
C GLY A 238 -1.83 0.07 -16.17
N PRO A 239 -2.81 0.96 -15.89
CA PRO A 239 -2.70 2.37 -16.21
C PRO A 239 -1.87 3.17 -15.18
N LEU A 240 -1.36 4.32 -15.61
CA LEU A 240 -0.98 5.42 -14.73
C LEU A 240 -2.19 6.32 -14.48
N ILE A 241 -2.54 6.55 -13.22
CA ILE A 241 -3.74 7.30 -12.83
C ILE A 241 -3.32 8.53 -11.99
N PRO A 242 -3.17 9.71 -12.60
CA PRO A 242 -3.03 10.95 -11.84
C PRO A 242 -4.38 11.35 -11.24
N VAL A 243 -4.46 11.49 -9.92
CA VAL A 243 -5.66 11.99 -9.23
C VAL A 243 -5.53 13.50 -9.08
N ALA A 244 -6.28 14.23 -9.91
CA ALA A 244 -6.19 15.68 -10.00
C ALA A 244 -6.52 16.36 -8.66
N GLY A 245 -5.64 17.27 -8.23
CA GLY A 245 -5.80 18.06 -7.00
C GLY A 245 -5.59 17.30 -5.69
N ALA A 246 -5.50 15.96 -5.73
CA ALA A 246 -5.25 15.19 -4.52
C ALA A 246 -3.81 15.33 -4.03
N ASP A 247 -3.66 15.44 -2.71
CA ASP A 247 -2.38 15.31 -2.01
C ASP A 247 -2.17 13.86 -1.52
N HIS A 248 -1.08 13.63 -0.78
CA HIS A 248 -0.67 12.29 -0.34
C HIS A 248 -1.71 11.64 0.59
N PHE A 249 -2.55 12.42 1.28
CA PHE A 249 -3.57 11.92 2.20
C PHE A 249 -4.95 11.89 1.54
N THR A 250 -5.34 12.96 0.84
CA THR A 250 -6.69 13.05 0.26
C THR A 250 -6.92 12.08 -0.89
N ILE A 251 -5.86 11.61 -1.56
CA ILE A 251 -5.97 10.53 -2.57
C ILE A 251 -6.63 9.26 -2.02
N THR A 252 -6.49 9.00 -0.71
CA THR A 252 -7.11 7.82 -0.09
C THR A 252 -8.64 7.91 -0.03
N HIS A 253 -9.22 9.09 -0.18
CA HIS A 253 -10.68 9.25 -0.25
C HIS A 253 -11.28 8.52 -1.46
N GLU A 254 -10.54 8.43 -2.56
CA GLU A 254 -10.95 7.73 -3.78
C GLU A 254 -11.09 6.22 -3.63
N LEU A 255 -10.56 5.64 -2.53
CA LEU A 255 -10.75 4.23 -2.15
C LEU A 255 -11.93 4.04 -1.20
N ARG A 256 -12.27 5.08 -0.42
CA ARG A 256 -13.40 5.06 0.52
C ARG A 256 -14.72 5.26 -0.20
N ASP A 257 -14.72 6.11 -1.22
CA ASP A 257 -15.86 6.39 -2.05
C ASP A 257 -16.14 5.21 -3.00
N ALA A 258 -17.38 4.72 -3.02
CA ALA A 258 -17.82 3.66 -3.93
C ALA A 258 -17.71 4.10 -5.39
N ASP A 259 -17.86 5.39 -5.65
CA ASP A 259 -17.71 6.01 -6.97
C ASP A 259 -16.37 6.76 -7.10
N GLY A 260 -15.41 6.51 -6.20
CA GLY A 260 -14.07 7.04 -6.32
C GLY A 260 -13.35 6.49 -7.55
N VAL A 261 -12.45 7.28 -8.14
CA VAL A 261 -11.67 6.85 -9.31
C VAL A 261 -10.84 5.61 -9.00
N LEU A 262 -10.27 5.51 -7.79
CA LEU A 262 -9.46 4.36 -7.41
C LEU A 262 -10.31 3.12 -7.14
N THR A 263 -11.49 3.27 -6.52
CA THR A 263 -12.46 2.18 -6.40
C THR A 263 -12.84 1.63 -7.78
N ARG A 264 -13.23 2.48 -8.73
CA ARG A 264 -13.54 2.04 -10.10
C ARG A 264 -12.38 1.31 -10.77
N GLN A 265 -11.15 1.77 -10.55
CA GLN A 265 -9.97 1.12 -11.11
C GLN A 265 -9.69 -0.24 -10.48
N LEU A 266 -9.94 -0.41 -9.18
CA LEU A 266 -9.89 -1.73 -8.53
C LEU A 266 -10.90 -2.70 -9.16
N LEU A 267 -12.14 -2.23 -9.41
CA LEU A 267 -13.17 -3.07 -10.04
C LEU A 267 -12.77 -3.59 -11.43
N LEU A 268 -11.97 -2.83 -12.19
CA LEU A 268 -11.45 -3.23 -13.49
C LEU A 268 -10.31 -4.25 -13.43
N LEU A 269 -9.70 -4.49 -12.26
CA LEU A 269 -8.55 -5.39 -12.08
C LEU A 269 -8.92 -6.82 -11.68
N ALA A 270 -10.19 -7.09 -11.34
CA ALA A 270 -10.68 -8.44 -11.02
C ALA A 270 -11.24 -9.18 -12.24
#